data_AF-F8JDQ1-F1
#
_entry.id   AF-F8JDQ1-F1
#
_cell.length_a   1.000
_cell.length_b   1.000
_cell.length_c   1.000
_cell.angle_alpha   90.00
_cell.angle_beta   90.00
_cell.angle_gamma   90.00
#
_symmetry.space_group_name_H-M   'P 1'
#
loop_
_entity.id
_entity.type
_entity.pdbx_description
1 polymer ?
#
loop_
_entity_poly.entity_id
_entity_poly.type
_entity_poly.pdbx_seq_one_letter_code
_entity_poly.pdbx_strand_id
1 'polypeptide(L)' 'MLERTMRKLVTFQRPFLLPGFEEPLGPGTYTVDTTEELIEGLSFVAYRRVSTTIETAIKGFGRSPF' A
#
# COMPACT_ATOMS: atom_id res chain seq x y z
N MET A 1 -17.46 7.07 -13.47
CA MET A 1 -16.04 6.82 -13.18
C MET A 1 -15.86 5.36 -12.85
N LEU A 2 -15.11 4.64 -13.69
CA LEU A 2 -14.87 3.21 -13.50
C LEU A 2 -13.55 3.02 -12.74
N GLU A 3 -13.65 2.40 -11.56
CA GLU A 3 -12.52 2.12 -10.69
C GLU A 3 -12.36 0.61 -10.50
N ARG A 4 -11.11 0.14 -10.39
CA ARG A 4 -10.78 -1.22 -9.99
C ARG A 4 -9.70 -1.19 -8.93
N THR A 5 -9.88 -2.01 -7.89
CA THR A 5 -8.87 -2.26 -6.86
C THR A 5 -8.30 -3.66 -7.02
N MET A 6 -6.97 -3.76 -6.97
CA MET A 6 -6.24 -5.02 -7.05
C MET A 6 -5.47 -5.26 -5.74
N ARG A 7 -5.72 -6.40 -5.12
CA ARG A 7 -5.06 -6.85 -3.89
C ARG A 7 -3.91 -7.81 -4.18
N LYS A 8 -2.74 -7.57 -3.59
CA LYS A 8 -1.57 -8.47 -3.65
C LYS A 8 -0.90 -8.60 -2.29
N LEU A 9 -0.28 -9.75 -2.06
CA LEU A 9 0.69 -9.93 -0.99
C LEU A 9 2.08 -9.55 -1.54
N VAL A 10 2.76 -8.63 -0.85
CA VAL A 10 4.10 -8.16 -1.24
C VAL A 10 5.04 -8.37 -0.07
N THR A 11 6.17 -9.04 -0.31
CA THR A 11 7.20 -9.28 0.70
C THR A 11 8.33 -8.27 0.58
N PHE A 12 8.52 -7.47 1.63
CA PHE A 12 9.66 -6.57 1.78
C PHE A 12 10.76 -7.29 2.56
N GLN A 13 11.92 -7.50 1.93
CA GLN A 13 13.02 -8.26 2.52
C GLN A 13 13.82 -7.49 3.59
N ARG A 14 13.66 -6.18 3.66
CA ARG A 14 14.37 -5.29 4.58
C ARG A 14 13.38 -4.28 5.16
N PRO A 15 13.68 -3.67 6.33
CA PRO A 15 12.90 -2.54 6.82
C PRO A 15 12.78 -1.44 5.77
N PHE A 16 11.65 -0.75 5.73
CA PHE A 16 11.38 0.31 4.75
C PHE A 16 10.63 1.47 5.41
N LEU A 17 10.82 2.68 4.88
CA LEU A 17 10.12 3.89 5.33
C LEU A 17 8.99 4.23 4.37
N LEU A 18 7.88 4.71 4.92
CA LEU A 18 6.80 5.30 4.14
C LEU A 18 6.62 6.76 4.53
N PRO A 19 6.30 7.65 3.58
CA PRO A 19 5.94 9.02 3.90
C PRO A 19 4.84 9.07 4.97
N GLY A 20 5.05 9.88 6.01
CA GLY A 20 4.11 9.99 7.14
C GLY A 20 4.35 9.00 8.30
N PHE A 21 5.31 8.09 8.18
CA PHE A 21 5.77 7.24 9.28
C PHE A 21 7.12 7.75 9.81
N GLU A 22 7.22 7.97 11.12
CA GLU A 22 8.47 8.41 11.77
C GLU A 22 9.48 7.26 11.89
N GLU A 23 9.00 6.03 12.03
CA GLU A 23 9.82 4.82 12.16
C GLU A 23 9.70 3.90 10.94
N PRO A 24 10.75 3.14 10.61
CA PRO A 24 10.68 2.15 9.53
C PRO A 24 9.73 1.01 9.89
N LEU A 25 8.92 0.61 8.91
CA LEU A 25 8.17 -0.64 8.97
C LEU A 25 9.16 -1.81 8.83
N GLY A 26 8.89 -2.89 9.55
CA GLY A 26 9.74 -4.08 9.53
C GLY A 26 9.72 -4.82 8.18
N PRO A 27 10.70 -5.71 7.95
CA PRO A 27 10.60 -6.68 6.85
C PRO A 27 9.40 -7.61 7.11
N GLY A 28 8.74 -8.04 6.05
CA GLY A 28 7.56 -8.89 6.16
C GLY A 28 6.71 -8.92 4.90
N THR A 29 5.65 -9.71 4.95
CA THR A 29 4.64 -9.77 3.89
C THR A 29 3.46 -8.90 4.29
N TYR A 30 3.11 -7.95 3.41
CA TYR A 30 2.05 -6.98 3.62
C TYR A 30 0.96 -7.16 2.56
N THR A 31 -0.30 -6.94 2.93
CA THR A 31 -1.37 -6.74 1.96
C THR A 31 -1.21 -5.36 1.33
N VAL A 32 -1.10 -5.33 0.00
CA VAL A 32 -1.03 -4.10 -0.79
C VAL A 32 -2.22 -4.05 -1.71
N ASP A 33 -3.04 -3.03 -1.54
CA ASP A 33 -4.15 -2.71 -2.43
C ASP A 33 -3.72 -1.57 -3.36
N THR A 34 -3.95 -1.77 -4.67
CA THR A 34 -3.71 -0.75 -5.69
C THR A 34 -5.02 -0.41 -6.35
N THR A 35 -5.43 0.85 -6.28
CA THR A 35 -6.63 1.35 -6.95
C THR A 35 -6.25 2.06 -8.24
N GLU A 36 -6.96 1.71 -9.31
CA GLU A 36 -6.77 2.27 -10.65
C GLU A 36 -8.10 2.74 -11.22
N GLU A 37 -8.05 3.84 -11.97
CA GLU A 37 -9.19 4.41 -12.68
C GLU A 37 -9.01 4.20 -14.18
N LEU A 38 -10.11 3.90 -14.88
CA LEU A 38 -10.11 3.89 -16.34
C LEU A 38 -9.84 5.31 -16.86
N ILE A 39 -8.91 5.43 -17.80
CA ILE A 39 -8.67 6.68 -18.52
C ILE A 39 -9.66 6.75 -19.69
N GLU A 40 -10.65 7.63 -19.58
CA GLU A 40 -11.65 7.86 -20.63
C GLU A 40 -11.06 8.67 -21.81
N GLY A 41 -11.66 8.51 -22.99
CA GLY A 41 -11.28 9.30 -24.18
C GLY A 41 -10.04 8.83 -24.95
N LEU A 42 -9.43 7.71 -24.56
CA LEU A 42 -8.36 7.06 -25.33
C LEU A 42 -8.90 6.10 -26.38
N SER A 43 -8.15 5.89 -27.46
CA SER A 43 -8.45 4.90 -28.49
C SER A 43 -8.22 3.44 -28.06
N PHE A 44 -7.76 3.23 -26.81
CA PHE A 44 -7.50 1.93 -26.22
C PHE A 44 -7.79 1.96 -24.71
N VAL A 45 -7.99 0.79 -24.11
CA VAL A 45 -8.22 0.65 -22.67
C VAL A 45 -6.91 0.90 -21.92
N ALA A 46 -6.89 1.91 -21.06
CA ALA A 46 -5.77 2.20 -20.17
C ALA A 46 -6.28 2.55 -18.77
N TYR A 47 -5.48 2.23 -17.75
CA TYR A 47 -5.79 2.53 -16.36
C TYR A 47 -4.68 3.39 -15.75
N ARG A 48 -5.06 4.35 -14.90
CA ARG A 48 -4.13 5.16 -14.12
C ARG A 48 -4.25 4.76 -12.65
N ARG A 49 -3.13 4.40 -12.03
CA ARG A 49 -3.07 4.20 -10.58
C ARG A 49 -3.32 5.53 -9.86
N VAL A 50 -4.26 5.51 -8.93
CA VAL A 50 -4.62 6.69 -8.13
C VAL A 50 -4.35 6.53 -6.65
N SER A 51 -4.25 5.29 -6.15
CA SER A 51 -3.82 5.04 -4.77
C SER A 51 -3.04 3.74 -4.63
N THR A 52 -2.28 3.65 -3.54
CA THR A 52 -1.65 2.42 -3.06
C THR A 52 -1.74 2.41 -1.54
N THR A 53 -2.40 1.40 -1.00
CA THR A 53 -2.62 1.23 0.44
C THR A 53 -1.88 0.00 0.92
N ILE A 54 -1.16 0.12 2.04
CA ILE A 54 -0.54 -1.02 2.72
C ILE A 54 -1.29 -1.28 4.02
N GLU A 55 -1.71 -2.52 4.25
CA GLU A 55 -2.28 -2.92 5.54
C GLU A 55 -1.12 -3.27 6.47
N THR A 56 -0.97 -2.51 7.55
CA THR A 56 0.00 -2.79 8.61
C THR A 56 -0.74 -3.30 9.86
N ALA A 57 -0.29 -4.42 10.41
CA ALA A 57 -0.62 -4.76 11.79
C ALA A 57 0.19 -3.80 12.66
N ILE A 58 -0.43 -2.72 13.13
CA ILE A 58 0.20 -1.84 14.11
C ILE A 58 0.54 -2.72 15.30
N LYS A 59 1.82 -3.05 15.48
CA LYS A 59 2.29 -3.68 16.70
C LYS A 59 2.11 -2.60 17.75
N GLY A 60 1.02 -2.71 18.52
CA GLY A 60 0.56 -1.66 19.42
C GLY A 60 1.73 -1.08 20.20
N PHE A 61 1.71 0.23 20.41
CA PHE A 61 2.61 0.95 21.32
C PHE A 61 2.76 0.13 22.60
N GLY A 62 3.82 -0.66 22.68
CA GLY A 62 4.22 -1.32 23.88
C GLY A 62 4.64 -0.19 24.80
N ARG A 63 3.78 0.17 25.76
CA ARG A 63 4.25 0.79 27.00
C ARG A 63 5.35 -0.12 27.53
N SER A 64 6.60 0.28 27.33
CA SER A 64 7.72 -0.28 28.07
C SER A 64 7.52 0.14 29.54
N PRO A 65 7.49 -0.81 30.49
CA PRO A 65 7.53 -0.50 31.91
C PRO A 65 8.99 -0.41 32.32
N PHE A 66 9.59 0.76 32.10
CA PHE A 66 10.75 1.20 32.88
C PHE A 66 10.51 2.65 33.27
#